data_AF-A0A5C8D5C5-F1
#
_entry.id   AF-A0A5C8D5C5-F1
#
_cell.length_a   1.000
_cell.length_b   1.000
_cell.length_c   1.000
_cell.angle_alpha   90.00
_cell.angle_beta   90.00
_cell.angle_gamma   90.00
#
_symmetry.space_group_name_H-M   'P 1'
#
loop_
_entity.id
_entity.type
_entity.pdbx_description
1 polymer ?
#
loop_
_entity_poly.entity_id
_entity_poly.type
_entity_poly.pdbx_seq_one_letter_code
_entity_poly.pdbx_strand_id
1 'polypeptide(L)'
;MKTKKFGKIHTYSLLLVFLFIAIISCNKNPYNRLLGTWKNPKYSGETYIYDGITFTSSGSYKMKVKSIIWSSDASGIIYGRYTENTYSPSVVGKYYAVSFKDLTDTSISISGAFKDGKMSADSLVEAITEFTINNGYYGTYSSCKKVK
;
A
#
# COMPACT_ATOMS: atom_id res chain seq x y z
N MET A 1 -13.72 -36.79 30.08
CA MET A 1 -13.65 -35.36 29.70
C MET A 1 -12.19 -35.03 29.38
N LYS A 2 -11.83 -34.80 28.10
CA LYS A 2 -10.43 -34.54 27.68
C LYS A 2 -10.20 -33.03 27.61
N THR A 3 -9.32 -32.49 28.46
CA THR A 3 -8.88 -31.09 28.44
C THR A 3 -7.94 -30.85 27.26
N LYS A 4 -8.33 -29.95 26.34
CA LYS A 4 -7.47 -29.46 25.26
C LYS A 4 -6.37 -28.58 25.86
N LYS A 5 -5.10 -28.97 25.65
CA LYS A 5 -3.95 -28.09 25.91
C LYS A 5 -3.94 -26.99 24.84
N PHE A 6 -4.05 -25.74 25.27
CA PHE A 6 -3.82 -24.59 24.40
C PHE A 6 -2.33 -24.54 24.03
N GLY A 7 -2.05 -24.59 22.73
CA GLY A 7 -0.71 -24.46 22.18
C GLY A 7 -0.12 -23.10 22.53
N LYS A 8 1.15 -23.11 22.92
CA LYS A 8 2.00 -21.96 23.23
C LYS A 8 2.05 -21.06 22.00
N ILE A 9 1.46 -19.87 22.05
CA ILE A 9 1.59 -18.88 20.97
C ILE A 9 3.03 -18.36 21.03
N HIS A 10 3.80 -18.62 19.98
CA HIS A 10 5.18 -18.16 19.85
C HIS A 10 5.18 -16.63 19.67
N THR A 11 5.43 -15.91 20.75
CA THR A 11 5.58 -14.44 20.84
C THR A 11 6.76 -13.87 20.02
N TYR A 12 7.49 -14.72 19.30
CA TYR A 12 8.72 -14.38 18.58
C TYR A 12 8.47 -13.76 17.18
N SER A 13 7.26 -13.85 16.63
CA SER A 13 6.98 -13.35 15.28
C SER A 13 6.71 -11.83 15.21
N LEU A 14 6.32 -11.18 16.31
CA LEU A 14 5.96 -9.76 16.31
C LEU A 14 7.18 -8.85 16.56
N LEU A 15 8.16 -9.34 17.33
CA LEU A 15 9.36 -8.59 17.71
C LEU A 15 10.35 -8.38 16.55
N LEU A 16 10.40 -9.31 15.60
CA LEU A 16 11.22 -9.18 14.39
C LEU A 16 10.73 -8.07 13.44
N VAL A 17 9.44 -7.76 13.44
CA VAL A 17 8.88 -6.68 12.60
C VAL A 17 9.40 -5.30 13.03
N PHE A 18 9.63 -5.09 14.34
CA PHE A 18 10.11 -3.80 14.85
C PHE A 18 11.61 -3.57 14.62
N LEU A 19 12.42 -4.63 14.50
CA LEU A 19 13.87 -4.50 14.34
C LEU A 19 14.26 -3.97 12.96
N PHE A 20 13.45 -4.19 11.92
CA PHE A 20 13.70 -3.65 10.58
C PHE A 20 13.32 -2.16 10.42
N ILE A 21 12.53 -1.59 11.34
CA ILE A 21 12.08 -0.20 11.24
C ILE A 21 13.23 0.79 11.56
N ALA A 22 14.19 0.40 12.40
CA ALA A 22 15.20 1.31 12.95
C ALA A 22 16.43 1.55 12.04
N ILE A 23 16.69 0.69 11.04
CA ILE A 23 17.98 0.72 10.30
C ILE A 23 17.93 1.66 9.06
N ILE A 24 16.75 2.11 8.62
CA ILE A 24 16.59 3.02 7.45
C ILE A 24 16.74 4.51 7.86
N SER A 25 17.51 4.82 8.91
CA SER A 25 17.65 6.21 9.39
C SER A 25 18.91 6.93 8.88
N CYS A 26 19.73 6.32 8.01
CA CYS A 26 20.97 6.96 7.54
C CYS A 26 21.09 7.10 6.01
N ASN A 27 20.03 6.89 5.24
CA ASN A 27 20.03 7.19 3.81
C ASN A 27 18.72 7.88 3.43
N LYS A 28 18.82 9.12 2.95
CA LYS A 28 17.77 9.95 2.33
C LYS A 28 16.35 9.38 2.42
N ASN A 29 15.59 9.90 3.39
CA ASN A 29 14.20 9.57 3.69
C ASN A 29 13.41 9.12 2.42
N PRO A 30 13.16 7.81 2.20
CA PRO A 30 12.56 7.30 0.96
C PRO A 30 11.16 7.88 0.70
N TYR A 31 10.53 8.39 1.76
CA TYR A 31 9.24 9.04 1.73
C TYR A 31 9.22 10.28 0.82
N ASN A 32 10.32 11.05 0.78
CA ASN A 32 10.41 12.23 -0.11
C ASN A 32 10.40 11.82 -1.59
N ARG A 33 10.90 10.62 -1.93
CA ARG A 33 10.90 10.13 -3.32
C ARG A 33 9.51 9.74 -3.79
N LEU A 34 8.64 9.27 -2.89
CA LEU A 34 7.28 8.88 -3.25
C LEU A 34 6.36 10.08 -3.53
N LEU A 35 6.66 11.24 -2.93
CA LEU A 35 5.91 12.48 -3.13
C LEU A 35 5.91 12.91 -4.60
N GLY A 36 4.74 13.35 -5.05
CA GLY A 36 4.54 13.96 -6.35
C GLY A 36 3.44 13.30 -7.18
N THR A 37 3.47 13.62 -8.47
CA THR A 37 2.53 13.13 -9.47
C THR A 37 3.23 12.12 -10.37
N TRP A 38 2.60 10.97 -10.57
CA TRP A 38 3.10 9.83 -11.32
C TRP A 38 2.13 9.52 -12.46
N LYS A 39 2.59 9.61 -13.70
CA LYS A 39 1.76 9.37 -14.88
C LYS A 39 2.23 8.12 -15.61
N ASN A 40 1.28 7.29 -16.04
CA ASN A 40 1.58 6.20 -16.96
C ASN A 40 1.80 6.79 -18.37
N PRO A 41 2.99 6.65 -18.97
CA PRO A 41 3.25 7.18 -20.31
C PRO A 41 2.47 6.43 -21.40
N LYS A 42 2.00 5.20 -21.14
CA LYS A 42 1.28 4.36 -22.11
C LYS A 42 -0.22 4.67 -22.14
N TYR A 43 -0.83 5.01 -21.01
CA TYR A 43 -2.27 5.22 -20.89
C TYR A 43 -2.56 6.66 -20.47
N SER A 44 -2.92 7.49 -21.45
CA SER A 44 -3.24 8.90 -21.20
C SER A 44 -4.38 9.03 -20.20
N GLY A 45 -4.13 9.72 -19.09
CA GLY A 45 -5.11 9.95 -18.02
C GLY A 45 -4.87 9.10 -16.77
N GLU A 46 -4.12 7.99 -16.86
CA GLU A 46 -3.74 7.23 -15.68
C GLU A 46 -2.67 7.98 -14.87
N THR A 47 -3.13 8.63 -13.80
CA THR A 47 -2.32 9.52 -12.96
C THR A 47 -2.51 9.19 -11.50
N TYR A 48 -1.42 8.92 -10.80
CA TYR A 48 -1.38 8.71 -9.35
C TYR A 48 -0.69 9.89 -8.67
N ILE A 49 -1.23 10.38 -7.56
CA ILE A 49 -0.68 11.53 -6.83
C ILE A 49 -0.55 11.14 -5.37
N TYR A 50 0.62 11.38 -4.79
CA TYR A 50 0.82 11.29 -3.35
C TYR A 50 1.38 12.62 -2.83
N ASP A 51 0.63 13.27 -1.95
CA ASP A 51 0.98 14.59 -1.38
C ASP A 51 1.57 14.49 0.04
N GLY A 52 1.77 13.28 0.56
CA GLY A 52 2.23 13.03 1.93
C GLY A 52 1.10 12.66 2.91
N ILE A 53 -0.16 12.87 2.53
CA ILE A 53 -1.35 12.63 3.36
C ILE A 53 -2.41 11.84 2.58
N THR A 54 -2.58 12.15 1.31
CA THR A 54 -3.60 11.63 0.42
C THR A 54 -2.93 10.93 -0.74
N PHE A 55 -3.42 9.75 -1.07
CA PHE A 55 -3.10 9.08 -2.32
C PHE A 55 -4.33 9.14 -3.24
N THR A 56 -4.14 9.65 -4.45
CA THR A 56 -5.19 9.83 -5.45
C THR A 56 -4.85 9.03 -6.70
N SER A 57 -5.77 8.17 -7.14
CA SER A 57 -5.81 7.66 -8.51
C SER A 57 -6.84 8.50 -9.28
N SER A 58 -6.36 9.34 -10.20
CA SER A 58 -7.17 10.35 -10.87
C SER A 58 -8.32 9.70 -11.65
N GLY A 59 -9.55 10.15 -11.40
CA GLY A 59 -10.76 9.59 -12.01
C GLY A 59 -11.27 8.28 -11.38
N SER A 60 -10.53 7.67 -10.45
CA SER A 60 -10.88 6.35 -9.89
C SER A 60 -11.16 6.40 -8.39
N TYR A 61 -10.17 6.74 -7.56
CA TYR A 61 -10.34 6.74 -6.10
C TYR A 61 -9.37 7.68 -5.40
N LYS A 62 -9.71 8.03 -4.16
CA LYS A 62 -8.82 8.73 -3.22
C LYS A 62 -8.83 8.04 -1.88
N MET A 63 -7.68 8.01 -1.23
CA MET A 63 -7.55 7.51 0.13
C MET A 63 -6.71 8.45 0.99
N LYS A 64 -7.16 8.67 2.22
CA LYS A 64 -6.33 9.27 3.26
C LYS A 64 -5.37 8.21 3.78
N VAL A 65 -4.08 8.40 3.55
CA VAL A 65 -3.02 7.48 3.94
C VAL A 65 -2.95 7.40 5.47
N LYS A 66 -2.78 6.18 5.97
CA LYS A 66 -2.71 5.84 7.39
C LYS A 66 -1.41 5.17 7.78
N SER A 67 -0.83 4.39 6.87
CA SER A 67 0.45 3.74 7.07
C SER A 67 1.12 3.50 5.73
N ILE A 68 2.45 3.53 5.72
CA ILE A 68 3.26 3.03 4.61
C ILE A 68 4.22 2.01 5.21
N ILE A 69 4.13 0.77 4.74
CA ILE A 69 5.04 -0.30 5.17
C ILE A 69 6.03 -0.52 4.03
N TRP A 70 7.28 -0.11 4.26
CA TRP A 70 8.38 -0.29 3.32
C TRP A 70 8.95 -1.71 3.45
N SER A 71 9.18 -2.36 2.31
CA SER A 71 9.88 -3.65 2.23
C SER A 71 11.32 -3.50 1.75
N SER A 72 11.66 -2.36 1.16
CA SER A 72 13.03 -1.95 0.80
C SER A 72 13.08 -0.43 0.61
N ASP A 73 14.24 0.12 0.24
CA ASP A 73 14.39 1.55 -0.10
C ASP A 73 13.63 1.97 -1.37
N ALA A 74 13.03 1.03 -2.10
CA ALA A 74 12.37 1.29 -3.39
C ALA A 74 10.99 0.60 -3.53
N SER A 75 10.52 -0.09 -2.48
CA SER A 75 9.28 -0.88 -2.53
C SER A 75 8.53 -0.84 -1.20
N GLY A 76 7.20 -0.96 -1.27
CA GLY A 76 6.35 -0.96 -0.09
C GLY A 76 4.87 -0.99 -0.44
N ILE A 77 4.03 -0.87 0.59
CA ILE A 77 2.57 -0.82 0.47
C ILE A 77 2.04 0.37 1.26
N ILE A 78 1.24 1.20 0.59
CA ILE A 78 0.51 2.33 1.16
C ILE A 78 -0.86 1.81 1.58
N TYR A 79 -1.20 1.96 2.86
CA TYR A 79 -2.53 1.65 3.40
C TYR A 79 -3.27 2.93 3.73
N GLY A 80 -4.52 3.03 3.30
CA GLY A 80 -5.33 4.23 3.49
C GLY A 80 -6.80 3.92 3.64
N ARG A 81 -7.55 4.91 4.13
CA ARG A 81 -9.02 4.85 4.19
C ARG A 81 -9.58 5.56 2.96
N TYR A 82 -10.44 4.90 2.19
CA TYR A 82 -11.13 5.54 1.07
C TYR A 82 -11.88 6.78 1.53
N THR A 83 -11.66 7.88 0.83
CA THR A 83 -12.47 9.10 0.92
C THR A 83 -13.37 9.25 -0.30
N GLU A 84 -12.95 8.69 -1.44
CA GLU A 84 -13.70 8.70 -2.70
C GLU A 84 -13.43 7.39 -3.47
N ASN A 85 -14.44 6.86 -4.16
CA ASN A 85 -14.28 5.78 -5.16
C ASN A 85 -15.41 5.88 -6.20
N THR A 86 -15.05 6.10 -7.46
CA THR A 86 -16.00 6.31 -8.57
C THR A 86 -16.76 5.04 -8.94
N TYR A 87 -16.08 3.89 -8.93
CA TYR A 87 -16.63 2.62 -9.43
C TYR A 87 -17.34 1.81 -8.36
N SER A 88 -17.07 2.07 -7.08
CA SER A 88 -17.68 1.37 -5.95
C SER A 88 -17.87 2.30 -4.75
N PRO A 89 -18.87 3.20 -4.78
CA PRO A 89 -19.10 4.14 -3.69
C PRO A 89 -19.31 3.50 -2.32
N SER A 90 -19.79 2.24 -2.28
CA SER A 90 -20.01 1.48 -1.04
C SER A 90 -18.73 1.16 -0.24
N VAL A 91 -17.54 1.28 -0.84
CA VAL A 91 -16.26 1.08 -0.13
C VAL A 91 -15.73 2.37 0.50
N VAL A 92 -16.38 3.51 0.29
CA VAL A 92 -15.99 4.77 0.95
C VAL A 92 -16.07 4.60 2.47
N GLY A 93 -15.03 5.02 3.18
CA GLY A 93 -14.89 4.80 4.61
C GLY A 93 -14.30 3.44 5.00
N LYS A 94 -14.05 2.53 4.06
CA LYS A 94 -13.28 1.29 4.28
C LYS A 94 -11.80 1.50 3.98
N TYR A 95 -10.98 0.51 4.33
CA TYR A 95 -9.53 0.53 4.13
C TYR A 95 -9.11 -0.17 2.85
N TYR A 96 -8.06 0.36 2.24
CA TYR A 96 -7.48 -0.11 0.99
C TYR A 96 -5.96 -0.12 1.06
N ALA A 97 -5.34 -0.72 0.03
CA ALA A 97 -3.90 -0.80 -0.10
C ALA A 97 -3.45 -0.60 -1.56
N VAL A 98 -2.29 0.04 -1.70
CA VAL A 98 -1.60 0.26 -2.98
C VAL A 98 -0.15 -0.16 -2.81
N SER A 99 0.27 -1.19 -3.54
CA SER A 99 1.65 -1.63 -3.62
C SER A 99 2.44 -0.75 -4.60
N PHE A 100 3.69 -0.48 -4.26
CA PHE A 100 4.65 0.12 -5.18
C PHE A 100 5.98 -0.62 -5.14
N LYS A 101 6.70 -0.57 -6.26
CA LYS A 101 8.06 -1.10 -6.40
C LYS A 101 8.84 -0.30 -7.44
N ASP A 102 10.14 -0.58 -7.53
CA ASP A 102 11.06 0.05 -8.50
C ASP A 102 11.06 1.59 -8.41
N LEU A 103 10.86 2.13 -7.20
CA LEU A 103 10.85 3.57 -6.94
C LEU A 103 12.24 4.16 -7.13
N THR A 104 12.34 5.07 -8.09
CA THR A 104 13.49 5.96 -8.31
C THR A 104 13.03 7.42 -8.18
N ASP A 105 13.94 8.37 -8.40
CA ASP A 105 13.57 9.79 -8.42
C ASP A 105 12.59 10.14 -9.55
N THR A 106 12.52 9.32 -10.60
CA THR A 106 11.76 9.62 -11.84
C THR A 106 10.82 8.51 -12.29
N SER A 107 10.84 7.33 -11.67
CA SER A 107 9.98 6.19 -12.02
C SER A 107 9.43 5.45 -10.81
N ILE A 108 8.29 4.80 -11.00
CA ILE A 108 7.67 3.91 -10.02
C ILE A 108 6.77 2.90 -10.74
N SER A 109 6.60 1.71 -10.18
CA SER A 109 5.58 0.74 -10.57
C SER A 109 4.51 0.67 -9.48
N ILE A 110 3.24 0.88 -9.81
CA ILE A 110 2.13 0.97 -8.83
C ILE A 110 1.06 -0.08 -9.13
N SER A 111 0.52 -0.75 -8.11
CA SER A 111 -0.65 -1.65 -8.23
C SER A 111 -1.60 -1.44 -7.05
N GLY A 112 -2.87 -1.19 -7.33
CA GLY A 112 -3.92 -1.29 -6.31
C GLY A 112 -4.14 -2.75 -5.89
N ALA A 113 -4.56 -2.97 -4.64
CA ALA A 113 -4.95 -4.30 -4.17
C ALA A 113 -6.26 -4.76 -4.85
N PHE A 114 -6.27 -5.94 -5.45
CA PHE A 114 -7.48 -6.57 -5.96
C PHE A 114 -7.27 -8.07 -6.09
N LYS A 115 -8.21 -8.84 -5.53
CA LYS A 115 -8.27 -10.29 -5.71
C LYS A 115 -9.72 -10.74 -5.57
N ASP A 116 -10.22 -11.48 -6.56
CA ASP A 116 -11.56 -12.09 -6.53
C ASP A 116 -12.69 -11.11 -6.15
N GLY A 117 -12.63 -9.87 -6.64
CA GLY A 117 -13.62 -8.81 -6.35
C GLY A 117 -13.40 -8.08 -5.02
N LYS A 118 -12.47 -8.51 -4.18
CA LYS A 118 -12.17 -7.88 -2.89
C LYS A 118 -11.16 -6.74 -3.06
N MET A 119 -11.58 -5.53 -2.68
CA MET A 119 -10.82 -4.29 -2.77
C MET A 119 -11.05 -3.35 -1.56
N SER A 120 -11.51 -3.89 -0.43
CA SER A 120 -11.71 -3.11 0.79
C SER A 120 -11.75 -3.99 2.03
N ALA A 121 -11.30 -3.46 3.16
CA ALA A 121 -11.34 -4.10 4.48
C ALA A 121 -11.99 -3.16 5.50
N ASP A 122 -12.60 -3.69 6.55
CA ASP A 122 -13.37 -2.86 7.50
C ASP A 122 -12.46 -2.17 8.53
N SER A 123 -11.21 -2.64 8.69
CA SER A 123 -10.21 -2.04 9.58
C SER A 123 -8.83 -1.95 8.95
N LEU A 124 -7.97 -1.07 9.50
CA LEU A 124 -6.57 -0.94 9.08
C LEU A 124 -5.79 -2.25 9.32
N VAL A 125 -6.03 -2.91 10.45
CA VAL A 125 -5.34 -4.16 10.81
C VAL A 125 -5.71 -5.28 9.84
N GLU A 126 -7.00 -5.39 9.48
CA GLU A 126 -7.43 -6.34 8.46
C GLU A 126 -6.77 -6.02 7.12
N ALA A 127 -6.77 -4.75 6.68
CA ALA A 127 -6.14 -4.35 5.42
C ALA A 127 -4.65 -4.73 5.37
N ILE A 128 -3.89 -4.48 6.45
CA ILE A 128 -2.46 -4.81 6.55
C ILE A 128 -2.22 -6.33 6.52
N THR A 129 -3.10 -7.10 7.16
CA THR A 129 -2.97 -8.57 7.21
C THR A 129 -3.37 -9.20 5.88
N GLU A 130 -4.38 -8.66 5.23
CA GLU A 130 -5.02 -9.23 4.04
C GLU A 130 -4.35 -8.80 2.74
N PHE A 131 -4.16 -7.49 2.54
CA PHE A 131 -3.71 -6.92 1.26
C PHE A 131 -2.20 -6.96 1.11
N THR A 132 -1.66 -8.17 0.99
CA THR A 132 -0.22 -8.42 0.89
C THR A 132 0.16 -9.03 -0.46
N ILE A 133 1.45 -8.94 -0.80
CA ILE A 133 2.01 -9.60 -2.00
C ILE A 133 1.85 -11.12 -1.90
N ASN A 134 2.14 -11.71 -0.74
CA ASN A 134 2.05 -13.15 -0.52
C ASN A 134 0.61 -13.68 -0.63
N ASN A 135 -0.38 -12.86 -0.26
CA ASN A 135 -1.80 -13.22 -0.41
C ASN A 135 -2.31 -13.06 -1.86
N GLY A 136 -1.49 -12.52 -2.77
CA GLY A 136 -1.77 -12.44 -4.20
C GLY A 136 -2.64 -11.25 -4.61
N TYR A 137 -2.67 -10.17 -3.83
CA TYR A 137 -3.53 -9.00 -4.11
C TYR A 137 -3.00 -8.05 -5.18
N TYR A 138 -1.77 -8.23 -5.67
CA TYR A 138 -1.13 -7.29 -6.60
C TYR A 138 -0.69 -8.01 -7.87
N GLY A 139 -1.51 -7.93 -8.91
CA GLY A 139 -1.27 -8.57 -10.19
C GLY A 139 -0.54 -7.66 -11.18
N THR A 140 -1.26 -6.68 -11.74
CA THR A 140 -0.73 -5.79 -12.79
C THR A 140 -0.20 -4.50 -12.19
N TYR A 141 1.05 -4.15 -12.51
CA TYR A 141 1.67 -2.91 -12.11
C TYR A 141 1.70 -1.91 -13.26
N SER A 142 1.27 -0.68 -12.98
CA SER A 142 1.37 0.45 -13.87
C SER A 142 2.74 1.10 -13.74
N SER A 143 3.55 1.00 -14.80
CA SER A 143 4.84 1.68 -14.88
C SER A 143 4.64 3.16 -15.13
N CYS A 144 4.95 3.98 -14.14
CA CYS A 144 4.72 5.42 -14.16
C CYS A 144 6.03 6.21 -14.15
N LYS A 145 5.96 7.45 -14.64
CA LYS A 145 7.04 8.45 -14.57
C LYS A 145 6.60 9.64 -13.74
N LYS A 146 7.55 10.22 -13.00
CA LYS A 146 7.29 11.42 -12.21
C LYS A 146 7.10 12.61 -13.15
N VAL A 147 6.07 13.40 -12.90
CA VAL A 147 5.88 14.71 -13.53
C VAL A 147 6.78 15.70 -12.79
N LYS A 148 7.60 16.43 -13.54
CA LYS A 148 8.46 17.49 -13.02
C LYS A 148 7.64 18.69 -12.56
#